data_AF-A0A2V9NHZ5-F1
#
_entry.id   AF-A0A2V9NHZ5-F1
#
_cell.length_a   1.000
_cell.length_b   1.000
_cell.length_c   1.000
_cell.angle_alpha   90.00
_cell.angle_beta   90.00
_cell.angle_gamma   90.00
#
_symmetry.space_group_name_H-M   'P 1'
#
loop_
_entity.id
_entity.type
_entity.pdbx_description
1 polymer ?
#
loop_
_entity_poly.entity_id
_entity_poly.type
_entity_poly.pdbx_seq_one_letter_code
_entity_poly.pdbx_strand_id
1 'polypeptide(L)'
;MPLYQSVTYTAEVGDGSNANLGGTVTFADGADPVKTVTLSANQATYSTTYKSVASHQITATYSGIFHIDESRRSRVLTVNAVGPTRTVLTTSESPSFVGQPVTFTATVTSNYGAIPDGELMKFFDGSTLLASVALSGGKATFTTSKLTAKSHAAKAVYPGDTMFATSTGFVNQVVELYPTTTTLTSGPNPSSFGQIVTMTATVKSAGPATPTGKVIFTDGTTWIGAATLSGGVATLNKSNLAIGNHAIKAKYNGDSKSAASTSTVVSQVVR
;
A
#
# COMPACT_ATOMS: atom_id res chain seq x y z
N MET A 1 -14.54 9.93 21.23
CA MET A 1 -13.78 9.39 22.36
C MET A 1 -13.51 7.90 22.13
N PRO A 2 -12.35 7.35 22.51
CA PRO A 2 -12.12 5.91 22.43
C PRO A 2 -13.04 5.13 23.39
N LEU A 3 -13.37 3.90 23.02
CA LEU A 3 -14.09 2.97 23.92
C LEU A 3 -13.28 2.67 25.19
N TYR A 4 -13.99 2.26 26.24
CA TYR A 4 -13.45 1.91 27.57
C TYR A 4 -12.72 3.04 28.32
N GLN A 5 -12.86 4.28 27.86
CA GLN A 5 -12.46 5.45 28.62
C GLN A 5 -13.66 6.04 29.36
N SER A 6 -13.44 6.42 30.63
CA SER A 6 -14.44 7.14 31.41
C SER A 6 -14.58 8.55 30.85
N VAL A 7 -15.82 8.98 30.64
CA VAL A 7 -16.15 10.38 30.35
C VAL A 7 -17.07 10.91 31.43
N THR A 8 -16.72 12.11 31.89
CA THR A 8 -17.47 12.85 32.89
C THR A 8 -18.18 14.01 32.23
N TYR A 9 -19.49 14.04 32.36
CA TYR A 9 -20.36 15.14 32.01
C TYR A 9 -20.59 16.00 33.26
N THR A 10 -20.36 17.30 33.13
CA THR A 10 -20.63 18.27 34.19
C THR A 10 -21.71 19.23 33.71
N ALA A 11 -22.80 19.31 34.45
CA ALA A 11 -23.81 20.34 34.29
C ALA A 11 -23.59 21.40 35.37
N GLU A 12 -23.39 22.64 34.95
CA GLU A 12 -23.36 23.79 35.83
C GLU A 12 -24.72 24.49 35.74
N VAL A 13 -25.31 24.80 36.89
CA VAL A 13 -26.61 25.45 36.97
C VAL A 13 -26.42 26.85 37.57
N GLY A 14 -26.82 27.88 36.85
CA GLY A 14 -26.76 29.26 37.31
C GLY A 14 -28.10 29.96 37.10
N ASP A 15 -28.43 30.91 37.97
CA ASP A 15 -29.61 31.77 37.86
C ASP A 15 -29.22 33.27 37.69
N GLY A 16 -27.94 33.56 37.48
CA GLY A 16 -27.39 34.91 37.42
C GLY A 16 -27.09 35.54 38.80
N SER A 17 -27.42 34.84 39.89
CA SER A 17 -27.00 35.14 41.24
C SER A 17 -26.00 34.08 41.74
N ASN A 18 -25.14 34.42 42.71
CA ASN A 18 -24.23 33.44 43.32
C ASN A 18 -24.93 32.61 44.42
N ALA A 19 -26.25 32.47 44.36
CA ALA A 19 -27.03 31.72 45.34
C ALA A 19 -26.85 30.20 45.15
N ASN A 20 -26.96 29.44 46.24
CA ASN A 20 -27.04 27.99 46.17
C ASN A 20 -28.45 27.58 45.73
N LEU A 21 -28.57 27.02 44.54
CA LEU A 21 -29.85 26.78 43.88
C LEU A 21 -30.56 25.51 44.37
N GLY A 22 -29.80 24.55 44.94
CA GLY A 22 -30.32 23.24 45.33
C GLY A 22 -31.00 22.46 44.20
N GLY A 23 -31.62 21.32 44.50
CA GLY A 23 -32.33 20.50 43.49
C GLY A 23 -31.43 19.49 42.76
N THR A 24 -31.90 18.98 41.62
CA THR A 24 -31.26 17.90 40.88
C THR A 24 -31.11 18.20 39.39
N VAL A 25 -30.14 17.57 38.75
CA VAL A 25 -29.99 17.53 37.30
C VAL A 25 -30.17 16.10 36.82
N THR A 26 -31.05 15.91 35.84
CA THR A 26 -31.21 14.64 35.13
C THR A 26 -30.49 14.71 33.79
N PHE A 27 -29.43 13.92 33.66
CA PHE A 27 -28.77 13.63 32.40
C PHE A 27 -29.57 12.59 31.62
N ALA A 28 -29.74 12.81 30.32
CA ALA A 28 -30.37 11.90 29.38
C ALA A 28 -29.47 11.71 28.16
N ASP A 29 -29.49 10.50 27.59
CA ASP A 29 -28.88 10.17 26.31
C ASP A 29 -29.99 9.97 25.28
N GLY A 30 -30.10 10.90 24.34
CA GLY A 30 -31.30 11.04 23.53
C GLY A 30 -32.53 11.32 24.40
N ALA A 31 -33.54 10.48 24.30
CA ALA A 31 -34.77 10.58 25.10
C ALA A 31 -34.67 9.86 26.46
N ASP A 32 -33.64 9.03 26.66
CA ASP A 32 -33.56 8.11 27.79
C ASP A 32 -32.82 8.75 28.97
N PRO A 33 -33.46 8.93 30.15
CA PRO A 33 -32.78 9.42 31.34
C PRO A 33 -31.73 8.40 31.80
N VAL A 34 -30.47 8.81 31.89
CA VAL A 34 -29.35 7.94 32.28
C VAL A 34 -28.94 8.12 33.73
N LYS A 35 -29.06 9.33 34.28
CA LYS A 35 -28.70 9.61 35.67
C LYS A 35 -29.31 10.91 36.18
N THR A 36 -29.89 10.87 37.38
CA THR A 36 -30.23 12.07 38.16
C THR A 36 -29.23 12.27 39.28
N VAL A 37 -28.74 13.50 39.43
CA VAL A 37 -27.68 13.88 40.38
C VAL A 37 -28.11 15.12 41.14
N THR A 38 -28.03 15.10 42.46
CA THR A 38 -28.27 16.27 43.31
C THR A 38 -27.14 17.29 43.14
N LEU A 39 -27.49 18.57 43.05
CA LEU A 39 -26.50 19.63 42.94
C LEU A 39 -25.60 19.71 44.19
N SER A 40 -24.30 19.86 43.95
CA SER A 40 -23.30 20.23 44.95
C SER A 40 -22.52 21.42 44.40
N ALA A 41 -22.48 22.53 45.15
CA ALA A 41 -21.89 23.79 44.71
C ALA A 41 -22.36 24.23 43.30
N ASN A 42 -23.68 24.14 43.06
CA ASN A 42 -24.32 24.45 41.77
C ASN A 42 -23.84 23.59 40.57
N GLN A 43 -23.19 22.45 40.82
CA GLN A 43 -22.78 21.50 39.80
C GLN A 43 -23.39 20.11 40.04
N ALA A 44 -23.64 19.40 38.94
CA ALA A 44 -23.96 17.98 38.93
C ALA A 44 -23.03 17.27 37.95
N THR A 45 -22.46 16.13 38.37
CA THR A 45 -21.53 15.36 37.56
C THR A 45 -22.02 13.93 37.34
N TYR A 46 -21.90 13.44 36.11
CA TYR A 46 -22.21 12.08 35.71
C TYR A 46 -21.04 11.50 34.91
N SER A 47 -20.47 10.39 35.39
CA SER A 47 -19.42 9.66 34.67
C SER A 47 -19.94 8.35 34.11
N THR A 48 -19.53 8.00 32.90
CA THR A 48 -19.89 6.75 32.22
C THR A 48 -18.75 6.24 31.32
N THR A 49 -18.85 4.97 30.92
CA THR A 49 -17.89 4.31 30.03
C THR A 49 -18.64 3.56 28.93
N TYR A 50 -18.35 3.88 27.68
CA TYR A 50 -18.95 3.21 26.51
C TYR A 50 -18.14 1.98 26.09
N LYS A 51 -18.84 0.86 25.84
CA LYS A 51 -18.25 -0.45 25.50
C LYS A 51 -18.45 -0.84 24.03
N SER A 52 -19.30 -0.13 23.30
CA SER A 52 -19.61 -0.33 21.89
C SER A 52 -19.60 1.00 21.15
N VAL A 53 -19.37 0.97 19.83
CA VAL A 53 -19.44 2.19 19.02
C VAL A 53 -20.87 2.70 18.95
N ALA A 54 -21.05 4.00 19.14
CA ALA A 54 -22.34 4.67 19.08
C ALA A 54 -22.17 6.20 19.10
N SER A 55 -23.19 6.91 18.63
CA SER A 55 -23.33 8.35 18.83
C SER A 55 -24.29 8.60 19.99
N HIS A 56 -23.82 9.29 21.02
CA HIS A 56 -24.57 9.62 22.22
C HIS A 56 -24.95 11.10 22.22
N GLN A 57 -26.20 11.42 22.48
CA GLN A 57 -26.74 12.79 22.48
C GLN A 57 -27.11 13.20 23.90
N ILE A 58 -26.13 13.71 24.64
CA ILE A 58 -26.30 13.99 26.06
C ILE A 58 -26.98 15.35 26.26
N THR A 59 -28.06 15.34 27.03
CA THR A 59 -28.73 16.54 27.55
C THR A 59 -28.82 16.48 29.07
N ALA A 60 -28.85 17.65 29.71
CA ALA A 60 -29.05 17.79 31.15
C ALA A 60 -30.29 18.64 31.40
N THR A 61 -31.18 18.19 32.28
CA THR A 61 -32.41 18.90 32.66
C THR A 61 -32.39 19.20 34.15
N TYR A 62 -32.39 20.48 34.52
CA TYR A 62 -32.41 20.90 35.93
C TYR A 62 -33.85 20.90 36.50
N SER A 63 -34.03 20.31 37.68
CA SER A 63 -35.28 20.26 38.46
C SER A 63 -35.03 20.84 39.85
N GLY A 64 -35.39 22.11 40.04
CA GLY A 64 -35.09 22.90 41.24
C GLY A 64 -36.30 23.18 42.14
N ILE A 65 -36.01 23.57 43.39
CA ILE A 65 -37.01 23.91 44.41
C ILE A 65 -37.70 25.26 44.17
N PHE A 66 -37.12 26.13 43.33
CA PHE A 66 -37.74 27.36 42.85
C PHE A 66 -38.41 27.08 41.50
N HIS A 67 -39.68 26.69 41.57
CA HIS A 67 -40.57 26.44 40.42
C HIS A 67 -40.85 27.74 39.66
N ILE A 68 -39.91 28.19 38.83
CA ILE A 68 -40.17 29.17 37.78
C ILE A 68 -39.84 28.55 36.41
N ASP A 69 -40.91 28.33 35.66
CA ASP A 69 -41.09 28.01 34.24
C ASP A 69 -40.15 27.00 33.53
N GLU A 70 -40.80 25.99 32.96
CA GLU A 70 -40.35 24.72 32.41
C GLU A 70 -39.47 24.76 31.14
N SER A 71 -38.34 25.47 31.15
CA SER A 71 -37.36 25.31 30.07
C SER A 71 -35.91 25.38 30.55
N ARG A 72 -35.42 24.26 31.10
CA ARG A 72 -34.05 24.14 31.64
C ARG A 72 -33.26 22.96 31.08
N ARG A 73 -33.44 22.67 29.78
CA ARG A 73 -32.60 21.69 29.07
C ARG A 73 -31.31 22.34 28.60
N SER A 74 -30.18 21.65 28.79
CA SER A 74 -28.90 22.04 28.19
C SER A 74 -28.95 21.94 26.66
N ARG A 75 -27.94 22.51 26.00
CA ARG A 75 -27.65 22.13 24.60
C ARG A 75 -27.32 20.64 24.52
N VAL A 76 -27.63 20.03 23.37
CA VAL A 76 -27.25 18.64 23.08
C VAL A 76 -25.74 18.58 22.89
N LEU A 77 -25.08 17.73 23.67
CA LEU A 77 -23.69 17.36 23.47
C LEU A 77 -23.63 16.02 22.73
N THR A 78 -23.09 16.02 21.51
CA THR A 78 -22.88 14.78 20.76
C THR A 78 -21.50 14.21 21.07
N VAL A 79 -21.47 12.95 21.52
CA VAL A 79 -20.24 12.20 21.80
C VAL A 79 -20.26 10.92 20.99
N ASN A 80 -19.29 10.78 20.09
CA ASN A 80 -19.10 9.52 19.37
C ASN A 80 -18.10 8.64 20.11
N ALA A 81 -18.56 7.47 20.53
CA ALA A 81 -17.73 6.41 21.04
C ALA A 81 -17.11 5.65 19.84
N VAL A 82 -15.78 5.75 19.69
CA VAL A 82 -15.04 5.29 18.51
C VAL A 82 -14.27 4.02 18.85
N GLY A 83 -14.45 2.98 18.03
CA GLY A 83 -13.79 1.68 18.16
C GLY A 83 -12.56 1.58 17.25
N PRO A 84 -11.45 0.96 17.71
CA PRO A 84 -10.32 0.69 16.83
C PRO A 84 -10.69 -0.35 15.76
N THR A 85 -9.95 -0.32 14.67
CA THR A 85 -10.04 -1.30 13.58
C THR A 85 -8.68 -1.96 13.34
N ARG A 86 -8.71 -3.11 12.68
CA ARG A 86 -7.50 -3.81 12.21
C ARG A 86 -7.63 -4.03 10.71
N THR A 87 -6.64 -3.55 9.96
CA THR A 87 -6.53 -3.82 8.53
C THR A 87 -5.47 -4.89 8.28
N VAL A 88 -5.82 -5.95 7.57
CA VAL A 88 -4.89 -6.93 7.02
C VAL A 88 -4.83 -6.73 5.52
N LEU A 89 -3.62 -6.66 4.95
CA LEU A 89 -3.40 -6.57 3.52
C LEU A 89 -2.69 -7.83 3.04
N THR A 90 -3.19 -8.43 1.97
CA THR A 90 -2.54 -9.54 1.26
C THR A 90 -2.36 -9.18 -0.21
N THR A 91 -1.48 -9.91 -0.89
CA THR A 91 -1.22 -9.79 -2.32
C THR A 91 -1.13 -11.18 -2.94
N SER A 92 -1.56 -11.30 -4.20
CA SER A 92 -1.41 -12.53 -4.99
C SER A 92 -0.06 -12.55 -5.74
N GLU A 93 0.40 -13.75 -6.12
CA GLU A 93 1.55 -13.93 -7.03
C GLU A 93 2.79 -13.14 -6.58
N SER A 94 3.36 -13.45 -5.40
CA SER A 94 4.60 -12.83 -4.92
C SER A 94 5.67 -13.90 -4.67
N PRO A 95 6.75 -13.97 -5.47
CA PRO A 95 7.09 -13.07 -6.58
C PRO A 95 6.16 -13.20 -7.80
N SER A 96 5.96 -12.09 -8.53
CA SER A 96 5.36 -12.05 -9.88
C SER A 96 6.37 -11.51 -10.89
N PHE A 97 6.07 -11.60 -12.18
CA PHE A 97 6.85 -10.94 -13.21
C PHE A 97 6.22 -9.61 -13.66
N VAL A 98 7.07 -8.68 -14.13
CA VAL A 98 6.65 -7.42 -14.76
C VAL A 98 5.52 -7.61 -15.79
N GLY A 99 4.42 -6.87 -15.62
CA GLY A 99 3.25 -6.96 -16.48
C GLY A 99 2.24 -8.05 -16.10
N GLN A 100 2.55 -8.94 -15.15
CA GLN A 100 1.55 -9.85 -14.59
C GLN A 100 0.58 -9.09 -13.67
N PRO A 101 -0.73 -9.39 -13.74
CA PRO A 101 -1.69 -8.80 -12.82
C PRO A 101 -1.50 -9.38 -11.42
N VAL A 102 -1.33 -8.50 -10.43
CA VAL A 102 -1.36 -8.84 -9.00
C VAL A 102 -2.59 -8.20 -8.36
N THR A 103 -3.18 -8.90 -7.40
CA THR A 103 -4.37 -8.46 -6.69
C THR A 103 -4.06 -8.25 -5.22
N PHE A 104 -4.21 -7.01 -4.77
CA PHE A 104 -4.17 -6.63 -3.37
C PHE A 104 -5.55 -6.77 -2.76
N THR A 105 -5.66 -7.51 -1.65
CA THR A 105 -6.91 -7.65 -0.90
C THR A 105 -6.71 -7.14 0.50
N ALA A 106 -7.44 -6.10 0.85
CA ALA A 106 -7.46 -5.56 2.18
C ALA A 106 -8.73 -5.98 2.91
N THR A 107 -8.59 -6.46 4.14
CA THR A 107 -9.69 -6.85 5.03
C THR A 107 -9.62 -6.01 6.29
N VAL A 108 -10.70 -5.29 6.59
CA VAL A 108 -10.85 -4.45 7.77
C VAL A 108 -11.80 -5.15 8.74
N THR A 109 -11.39 -5.27 10.00
CA THR A 109 -12.22 -5.85 11.05
C THR A 109 -12.26 -4.96 12.29
N SER A 110 -13.33 -5.09 13.07
CA SER A 110 -13.44 -4.54 14.42
C SER A 110 -14.12 -5.55 15.33
N ASN A 111 -13.75 -5.52 16.62
CA ASN A 111 -14.43 -6.27 17.67
C ASN A 111 -15.63 -5.51 18.25
N TYR A 112 -15.91 -4.29 17.75
CA TYR A 112 -16.87 -3.36 18.34
C TYR A 112 -18.09 -3.07 17.47
N GLY A 113 -18.22 -3.78 16.35
CA GLY A 113 -19.32 -3.65 15.40
C GLY A 113 -18.90 -4.04 13.98
N ALA A 114 -19.88 -4.10 13.08
CA ALA A 114 -19.62 -4.25 11.66
C ALA A 114 -19.00 -2.97 11.10
N ILE A 115 -17.97 -3.12 10.27
CA ILE A 115 -17.40 -2.00 9.52
C ILE A 115 -18.44 -1.58 8.46
N PRO A 116 -18.74 -0.27 8.32
CA PRO A 116 -19.66 0.18 7.28
C PRO A 116 -19.10 -0.11 5.87
N ASP A 117 -20.01 -0.13 4.91
CA ASP A 117 -19.67 -0.26 3.49
C ASP A 117 -19.66 1.13 2.84
N GLY A 118 -18.81 1.29 1.82
CA GLY A 118 -18.70 2.52 1.04
C GLY A 118 -17.49 3.39 1.37
N GLU A 119 -16.85 3.23 2.53
CA GLU A 119 -15.62 3.95 2.85
C GLU A 119 -14.51 3.61 1.85
N LEU A 120 -13.83 4.65 1.37
CA LEU A 120 -12.77 4.52 0.37
C LEU A 120 -11.44 4.11 1.03
N MET A 121 -11.12 2.83 0.95
CA MET A 121 -9.79 2.30 1.24
C MET A 121 -8.77 2.81 0.23
N LYS A 122 -7.61 3.28 0.72
CA LYS A 122 -6.55 3.82 -0.12
C LYS A 122 -5.36 2.85 -0.18
N PHE A 123 -5.01 2.41 -1.38
CA PHE A 123 -3.87 1.50 -1.65
C PHE A 123 -2.67 2.31 -2.14
N PHE A 124 -1.49 2.05 -1.58
CA PHE A 124 -0.26 2.74 -1.92
C PHE A 124 0.90 1.77 -2.19
N ASP A 125 1.85 2.18 -3.03
CA ASP A 125 3.23 1.67 -3.04
C ASP A 125 4.14 2.76 -2.44
N GLY A 126 4.63 2.53 -1.22
CA GLY A 126 5.30 3.57 -0.44
C GLY A 126 4.39 4.78 -0.18
N SER A 127 4.72 5.92 -0.78
CA SER A 127 3.95 7.17 -0.73
C SER A 127 3.02 7.38 -1.93
N THR A 128 3.16 6.60 -3.00
CA THR A 128 2.38 6.78 -4.23
C THR A 128 1.03 6.12 -4.10
N LEU A 129 -0.05 6.89 -4.24
CA LEU A 129 -1.42 6.35 -4.27
C LEU A 129 -1.63 5.57 -5.57
N LEU A 130 -2.00 4.31 -5.46
CA LEU A 130 -2.29 3.43 -6.59
C LEU A 130 -3.78 3.40 -6.92
N ALA A 131 -4.63 3.32 -5.89
CA ALA A 131 -6.08 3.23 -6.05
C ALA A 131 -6.84 3.66 -4.79
N SER A 132 -8.10 4.05 -4.98
CA SER A 132 -9.11 4.16 -3.93
C SER A 132 -10.26 3.22 -4.25
N VAL A 133 -10.64 2.35 -3.32
CA VAL A 133 -11.65 1.31 -3.53
C VAL A 133 -12.63 1.34 -2.36
N ALA A 134 -13.92 1.35 -2.65
CA ALA A 134 -14.95 1.28 -1.62
C ALA A 134 -14.92 -0.07 -0.90
N LEU A 135 -15.07 -0.05 0.42
CA LEU A 135 -15.30 -1.26 1.20
C LEU A 135 -16.65 -1.86 0.88
N SER A 136 -16.68 -3.19 0.79
CA SER A 136 -17.91 -3.97 0.77
C SER A 136 -17.68 -5.24 1.60
N GLY A 137 -18.54 -5.47 2.60
CA GLY A 137 -18.38 -6.56 3.56
C GLY A 137 -17.04 -6.53 4.30
N GLY A 138 -16.53 -5.34 4.63
CA GLY A 138 -15.23 -5.17 5.27
C GLY A 138 -14.02 -5.54 4.39
N LYS A 139 -14.20 -5.68 3.07
CA LYS A 139 -13.13 -5.98 2.11
C LYS A 139 -13.04 -4.94 1.00
N ALA A 140 -11.83 -4.68 0.54
CA ALA A 140 -11.54 -3.91 -0.66
C ALA A 140 -10.45 -4.62 -1.47
N THR A 141 -10.63 -4.68 -2.79
CA THR A 141 -9.73 -5.41 -3.68
C THR A 141 -9.27 -4.50 -4.83
N PHE A 142 -7.98 -4.52 -5.11
CA PHE A 142 -7.35 -3.73 -6.19
C PHE A 142 -6.40 -4.61 -7.00
N THR A 143 -6.62 -4.68 -8.32
CA THR A 143 -5.75 -5.43 -9.24
C THR A 143 -4.97 -4.48 -10.14
N THR A 144 -3.67 -4.74 -10.33
CA THR A 144 -2.79 -3.97 -11.20
C THR A 144 -1.73 -4.83 -11.87
N SER A 145 -1.35 -4.48 -13.10
CA SER A 145 -0.23 -5.07 -13.85
C SER A 145 0.88 -4.05 -14.14
N LYS A 146 0.81 -2.86 -13.51
CA LYS A 146 1.71 -1.73 -13.80
C LYS A 146 2.95 -1.66 -12.89
N LEU A 147 3.12 -2.63 -11.99
CA LEU A 147 4.27 -2.66 -11.09
C LEU A 147 5.56 -2.98 -11.86
N THR A 148 6.62 -2.25 -11.53
CA THR A 148 7.97 -2.40 -12.10
C THR A 148 8.76 -3.46 -11.33
N ALA A 149 9.82 -4.02 -11.92
CA ALA A 149 10.66 -4.97 -11.18
C ALA A 149 11.34 -4.31 -9.96
N LYS A 150 10.88 -4.66 -8.76
CA LYS A 150 11.46 -4.34 -7.43
C LYS A 150 10.63 -5.02 -6.34
N SER A 151 11.06 -4.87 -5.09
CA SER A 151 10.19 -5.08 -3.93
C SER A 151 9.33 -3.83 -3.69
N HIS A 152 8.02 -3.99 -3.70
CA HIS A 152 7.02 -2.95 -3.43
C HIS A 152 6.50 -3.09 -2.00
N ALA A 153 6.76 -2.08 -1.17
CA ALA A 153 6.22 -1.97 0.17
C ALA A 153 4.80 -1.39 0.09
N ALA A 154 3.83 -2.26 -0.18
CA ALA A 154 2.44 -1.87 -0.36
C ALA A 154 1.75 -1.66 1.00
N LYS A 155 0.87 -0.67 1.07
CA LYS A 155 0.00 -0.45 2.23
C LYS A 155 -1.42 -0.11 1.80
N ALA A 156 -2.38 -0.51 2.64
CA ALA A 156 -3.79 -0.17 2.49
C ALA A 156 -4.24 0.56 3.75
N VAL A 157 -4.80 1.74 3.59
CA VAL A 157 -5.24 2.61 4.68
C VAL A 157 -6.76 2.67 4.69
N TYR A 158 -7.34 2.20 5.79
CA TYR A 158 -8.73 2.48 6.15
C TYR A 158 -8.78 3.87 6.78
N PRO A 159 -9.49 4.86 6.19
CA PRO A 159 -9.49 6.22 6.72
C PRO A 159 -10.20 6.35 8.08
N GLY A 160 -11.04 5.37 8.44
CA GLY A 160 -11.97 5.52 9.56
C GLY A 160 -13.19 6.33 9.17
N ASP A 161 -14.10 6.45 10.13
CA ASP A 161 -15.35 7.20 10.05
C ASP A 161 -15.68 7.79 11.43
N THR A 162 -16.91 8.24 11.63
CA THR A 162 -17.37 8.82 12.91
C THR A 162 -17.37 7.85 14.10
N MET A 163 -17.38 6.55 13.84
CA MET A 163 -17.53 5.44 14.81
C MET A 163 -16.32 4.48 14.80
N PHE A 164 -15.54 4.42 13.71
CA PHE A 164 -14.38 3.55 13.62
C PHE A 164 -13.09 4.32 13.34
N ALA A 165 -12.04 4.04 14.11
CA ALA A 165 -10.74 4.67 13.93
C ALA A 165 -10.03 4.15 12.67
N THR A 166 -9.13 4.98 12.14
CA THR A 166 -8.23 4.61 11.05
C THR A 166 -7.36 3.40 11.41
N SER A 167 -7.06 2.56 10.42
CA SER A 167 -6.04 1.52 10.55
C SER A 167 -5.31 1.32 9.22
N THR A 168 -4.16 0.65 9.27
CA THR A 168 -3.32 0.41 8.09
C THR A 168 -2.81 -1.02 8.10
N GLY A 169 -2.88 -1.67 6.93
CA GLY A 169 -2.26 -2.97 6.67
C GLY A 169 -1.10 -2.82 5.68
N PHE A 170 -0.12 -3.70 5.79
CA PHE A 170 1.10 -3.71 4.96
C PHE A 170 1.32 -5.07 4.33
N VAL A 171 1.88 -5.11 3.13
CA VAL A 171 2.38 -6.33 2.48
C VAL A 171 3.55 -5.98 1.55
N ASN A 172 4.53 -6.87 1.43
CA ASN A 172 5.57 -6.75 0.40
C ASN A 172 5.17 -7.56 -0.84
N GLN A 173 5.07 -6.89 -1.99
CA GLN A 173 4.92 -7.53 -3.29
C GLN A 173 6.26 -7.49 -4.02
N VAL A 174 6.80 -8.66 -4.36
CA VAL A 174 8.02 -8.75 -5.17
C VAL A 174 7.64 -8.89 -6.64
N VAL A 175 8.24 -8.06 -7.49
CA VAL A 175 8.09 -8.13 -8.95
C VAL A 175 9.48 -8.31 -9.57
N GLU A 176 9.62 -9.30 -10.45
CA GLU A 176 10.86 -9.70 -11.07
C GLU A 176 10.85 -9.44 -12.58
N LEU A 177 12.06 -9.33 -13.15
CA LEU A 177 12.25 -9.35 -14.60
C LEU A 177 12.19 -10.80 -15.10
N TYR A 178 11.76 -10.99 -16.34
CA TYR A 178 11.79 -12.32 -16.94
C TYR A 178 13.23 -12.75 -17.21
N PRO A 179 13.63 -13.98 -16.84
CA PRO A 179 14.97 -14.48 -17.15
C PRO A 179 15.17 -14.57 -18.67
N THR A 180 16.42 -14.37 -19.11
CA THR A 180 16.81 -14.50 -20.52
C THR A 180 17.95 -15.48 -20.70
N THR A 181 18.06 -16.02 -21.91
CA THR A 181 19.19 -16.83 -22.37
C THR A 181 19.83 -16.14 -23.57
N THR A 182 21.13 -15.89 -23.49
CA THR A 182 21.93 -15.38 -24.61
C THR A 182 22.77 -16.51 -25.21
N THR A 183 22.66 -16.75 -26.51
CA THR A 183 23.56 -17.63 -27.27
C THR A 183 24.44 -16.80 -28.20
N LEU A 184 25.62 -17.31 -28.53
CA LEU A 184 26.59 -16.64 -29.38
C LEU A 184 27.13 -17.62 -30.43
N THR A 185 27.29 -17.13 -31.65
CA THR A 185 28.02 -17.79 -32.73
C THR A 185 28.97 -16.81 -33.41
N SER A 186 30.11 -17.29 -33.92
CA SER A 186 31.04 -16.51 -34.73
C SER A 186 31.30 -17.20 -36.07
N GLY A 187 31.41 -16.42 -37.15
CA GLY A 187 31.67 -16.94 -38.48
C GLY A 187 32.33 -15.91 -39.40
N PRO A 188 33.30 -16.28 -40.24
CA PRO A 188 33.89 -17.63 -40.34
C PRO A 188 34.78 -17.97 -39.14
N ASN A 189 34.86 -19.26 -38.79
CA ASN A 189 35.69 -19.77 -37.69
C ASN A 189 36.27 -21.15 -38.08
N PRO A 190 37.59 -21.28 -38.36
CA PRO A 190 38.60 -20.23 -38.32
C PRO A 190 38.40 -19.15 -39.39
N SER A 191 38.94 -17.95 -39.15
CA SER A 191 39.03 -16.85 -40.11
C SER A 191 40.49 -16.55 -40.48
N SER A 192 40.72 -15.95 -41.65
CA SER A 192 42.03 -15.37 -42.00
C SER A 192 42.24 -14.02 -41.30
N PHE A 193 43.49 -13.65 -41.05
CA PHE A 193 43.85 -12.31 -40.57
C PHE A 193 43.31 -11.23 -41.53
N GLY A 194 42.65 -10.20 -40.97
CA GLY A 194 41.99 -9.15 -41.74
C GLY A 194 40.60 -9.50 -42.28
N GLN A 195 40.17 -10.76 -42.22
CA GLN A 195 38.83 -11.18 -42.65
C GLN A 195 37.78 -10.70 -41.65
N ILE A 196 36.63 -10.22 -42.17
CA ILE A 196 35.50 -9.85 -41.32
C ILE A 196 34.93 -11.11 -40.67
N VAL A 197 34.99 -11.17 -39.33
CA VAL A 197 34.27 -12.11 -38.48
C VAL A 197 32.95 -11.47 -38.05
N THR A 198 31.85 -12.15 -38.34
CA THR A 198 30.50 -11.81 -37.91
C THR A 198 30.19 -12.58 -36.63
N MET A 199 29.96 -11.85 -35.54
CA MET A 199 29.52 -12.40 -34.26
C MET A 199 28.03 -12.12 -34.10
N THR A 200 27.23 -13.17 -33.95
CA THR A 200 25.78 -13.06 -33.80
C THR A 200 25.37 -13.56 -32.43
N ALA A 201 24.78 -12.67 -31.63
CA ALA A 201 24.19 -13.00 -30.35
C ALA A 201 22.66 -13.04 -30.47
N THR A 202 22.05 -14.12 -29.99
CA THR A 202 20.59 -14.28 -29.93
C THR A 202 20.16 -14.30 -28.48
N VAL A 203 19.25 -13.40 -28.11
CA VAL A 203 18.72 -13.25 -26.77
C VAL A 203 17.25 -13.66 -26.76
N LYS A 204 16.92 -14.69 -25.99
CA LYS A 204 15.54 -15.18 -25.81
C LYS A 204 15.06 -14.88 -24.39
N SER A 205 13.86 -14.33 -24.28
CA SER A 205 13.17 -14.17 -22.99
C SER A 205 12.30 -15.39 -22.68
N ALA A 206 12.18 -15.72 -21.39
CA ALA A 206 11.09 -16.58 -20.90
C ALA A 206 9.74 -15.84 -20.82
N GLY A 207 9.78 -14.50 -20.88
CA GLY A 207 8.60 -13.65 -20.90
C GLY A 207 7.97 -13.45 -22.27
N PRO A 208 6.80 -12.80 -22.32
CA PRO A 208 6.05 -12.62 -23.56
C PRO A 208 6.64 -11.55 -24.50
N ALA A 209 7.49 -10.66 -23.99
CA ALA A 209 8.10 -9.59 -24.77
C ALA A 209 9.48 -10.00 -25.31
N THR A 210 9.75 -9.66 -26.56
CA THR A 210 11.10 -9.79 -27.15
C THR A 210 12.07 -8.84 -26.44
N PRO A 211 13.27 -9.32 -26.02
CA PRO A 211 14.31 -8.48 -25.43
C PRO A 211 14.74 -7.32 -26.34
N THR A 212 14.98 -6.17 -25.73
CA THR A 212 15.44 -4.92 -26.37
C THR A 212 16.76 -4.45 -25.76
N GLY A 213 17.39 -3.42 -26.34
CA GLY A 213 18.63 -2.87 -25.78
C GLY A 213 19.88 -3.40 -26.48
N LYS A 214 21.00 -3.51 -25.76
CA LYS A 214 22.32 -3.80 -26.35
C LYS A 214 22.94 -5.08 -25.80
N VAL A 215 23.70 -5.74 -26.66
CA VAL A 215 24.62 -6.83 -26.33
C VAL A 215 26.06 -6.32 -26.43
N ILE A 216 26.84 -6.53 -25.38
CA ILE A 216 28.27 -6.23 -25.32
C ILE A 216 29.05 -7.49 -25.68
N PHE A 217 30.05 -7.35 -26.55
CA PHE A 217 30.95 -8.42 -26.93
C PHE A 217 32.33 -8.19 -26.32
N THR A 218 32.92 -9.23 -25.75
CA THR A 218 34.28 -9.19 -25.18
C THR A 218 35.12 -10.34 -25.72
N ASP A 219 36.42 -10.10 -25.83
CA ASP A 219 37.44 -11.14 -26.03
C ASP A 219 38.24 -11.28 -24.72
N GLY A 220 38.02 -12.38 -24.00
CA GLY A 220 38.42 -12.48 -22.60
C GLY A 220 37.76 -11.37 -21.77
N THR A 221 38.56 -10.48 -21.20
CA THR A 221 38.11 -9.28 -20.47
C THR A 221 38.09 -8.01 -21.32
N THR A 222 38.61 -8.07 -22.55
CA THR A 222 38.74 -6.90 -23.42
C THR A 222 37.43 -6.61 -24.12
N TRP A 223 36.94 -5.37 -24.04
CA TRP A 223 35.78 -4.94 -24.81
C TRP A 223 36.13 -4.84 -26.30
N ILE A 224 35.34 -5.50 -27.16
CA ILE A 224 35.55 -5.47 -28.61
C ILE A 224 34.39 -4.82 -29.37
N GLY A 225 33.24 -4.61 -28.74
CA GLY A 225 32.14 -3.91 -29.37
C GLY A 225 30.81 -4.06 -28.64
N ALA A 226 29.80 -3.37 -29.16
CA ALA A 226 28.42 -3.57 -28.76
C ALA A 226 27.50 -3.47 -29.99
N ALA A 227 26.42 -4.23 -29.98
CA ALA A 227 25.39 -4.18 -31.02
C ALA A 227 23.99 -4.11 -30.38
N THR A 228 23.07 -3.41 -31.04
CA THR A 228 21.68 -3.29 -30.60
C THR A 228 20.89 -4.51 -31.04
N LEU A 229 20.00 -4.99 -30.17
CA LEU A 229 19.06 -6.06 -30.50
C LEU A 229 18.00 -5.56 -31.49
N SER A 230 17.80 -6.33 -32.56
CA SER A 230 16.67 -6.24 -33.47
C SER A 230 16.02 -7.61 -33.56
N GLY A 231 14.76 -7.74 -33.15
CA GLY A 231 14.06 -9.02 -33.11
C GLY A 231 14.73 -10.08 -32.20
N GLY A 232 15.43 -9.64 -31.13
CA GLY A 232 16.18 -10.53 -30.24
C GLY A 232 17.56 -10.95 -30.77
N VAL A 233 18.04 -10.37 -31.88
CA VAL A 233 19.35 -10.68 -32.45
C VAL A 233 20.23 -9.43 -32.51
N ALA A 234 21.49 -9.55 -32.12
CA ALA A 234 22.49 -8.50 -32.21
C ALA A 234 23.73 -9.02 -32.96
N THR A 235 24.20 -8.27 -33.95
CA THR A 235 25.32 -8.67 -34.81
C THR A 235 26.45 -7.65 -34.73
N LEU A 236 27.68 -8.13 -34.48
CA LEU A 236 28.90 -7.34 -34.47
C LEU A 236 29.88 -7.88 -35.51
N ASN A 237 30.38 -7.00 -36.38
CA ASN A 237 31.40 -7.33 -37.38
C ASN A 237 32.77 -6.83 -36.92
N LYS A 238 33.78 -7.70 -36.98
CA LYS A 238 35.17 -7.37 -36.63
C LYS A 238 36.18 -7.98 -37.60
N SER A 239 37.06 -7.15 -38.15
CA SER A 239 38.14 -7.55 -39.07
C SER A 239 39.55 -7.39 -38.51
N ASN A 240 39.69 -6.81 -37.32
CA ASN A 240 40.98 -6.47 -36.72
C ASN A 240 41.35 -7.35 -35.51
N LEU A 241 40.86 -8.59 -35.47
CA LEU A 241 41.31 -9.57 -34.49
C LEU A 241 42.74 -10.00 -34.81
N ALA A 242 43.60 -10.07 -33.79
CA ALA A 242 44.98 -10.52 -33.93
C ALA A 242 45.04 -12.01 -34.33
N ILE A 243 46.18 -12.51 -34.80
CA ILE A 243 46.37 -13.94 -35.03
C ILE A 243 46.34 -14.67 -33.69
N GLY A 244 45.59 -15.77 -33.58
CA GLY A 244 45.50 -16.57 -32.37
C GLY A 244 44.09 -17.05 -32.05
N ASN A 245 43.90 -17.44 -30.79
CA ASN A 245 42.61 -17.92 -30.28
C ASN A 245 41.98 -16.84 -29.38
N HIS A 246 40.72 -16.50 -29.67
CA HIS A 246 39.95 -15.47 -28.98
C HIS A 246 38.80 -16.08 -28.20
N ALA A 247 38.65 -15.71 -26.94
CA ALA A 247 37.62 -16.24 -26.04
C ALA A 247 36.43 -15.28 -26.02
N ILE A 248 35.57 -15.36 -27.03
CA ILE A 248 34.49 -14.40 -27.24
C ILE A 248 33.30 -14.71 -26.33
N LYS A 249 32.77 -13.68 -25.66
CA LYS A 249 31.49 -13.73 -24.94
C LYS A 249 30.57 -12.63 -25.42
N ALA A 250 29.27 -12.88 -25.35
CA ALA A 250 28.21 -11.90 -25.54
C ALA A 250 27.43 -11.72 -24.25
N LYS A 251 27.35 -10.50 -23.74
CA LYS A 251 26.62 -10.13 -22.52
C LYS A 251 25.44 -9.21 -22.87
N TYR A 252 24.24 -9.70 -22.62
CA TYR A 252 23.03 -8.89 -22.63
C TYR A 252 22.82 -8.26 -21.25
N ASN A 253 22.65 -6.93 -21.20
CA ASN A 253 22.53 -6.20 -19.94
C ASN A 253 21.11 -6.15 -19.35
N GLY A 254 20.13 -6.73 -20.03
CA GLY A 254 18.73 -6.62 -19.64
C GLY A 254 18.05 -5.35 -20.15
N ASP A 255 16.74 -5.29 -19.94
CA ASP A 255 15.89 -4.13 -20.16
C ASP A 255 14.81 -4.05 -19.07
N SER A 256 13.82 -3.16 -19.23
CA SER A 256 12.74 -2.97 -18.26
C SER A 256 11.87 -4.21 -17.98
N LYS A 257 11.95 -5.26 -18.81
CA LYS A 257 11.13 -6.47 -18.71
C LYS A 257 11.95 -7.77 -18.65
N SER A 258 13.21 -7.72 -19.07
CA SER A 258 14.06 -8.88 -19.31
C SER A 258 15.34 -8.76 -18.50
N ALA A 259 15.69 -9.78 -17.74
CA ALA A 259 16.91 -9.83 -16.95
C ALA A 259 18.16 -9.95 -17.84
N ALA A 260 19.30 -9.51 -17.32
CA ALA A 260 20.59 -9.69 -17.96
C ALA A 260 20.96 -11.17 -18.11
N SER A 261 21.71 -11.50 -19.16
CA SER A 261 22.28 -12.85 -19.35
C SER A 261 23.59 -12.78 -20.12
N THR A 262 24.37 -13.85 -20.08
CA THR A 262 25.67 -13.93 -20.77
C THR A 262 25.78 -15.27 -21.47
N SER A 263 26.33 -15.28 -22.68
CA SER A 263 26.59 -16.49 -23.43
C SER A 263 27.68 -17.34 -22.79
N THR A 264 27.72 -18.61 -23.17
CA THR A 264 28.96 -19.40 -23.08
C THR A 264 30.07 -18.78 -23.94
N VAL A 265 31.32 -19.19 -23.69
CA VAL A 265 32.47 -18.75 -24.50
C VAL A 265 32.43 -19.41 -25.87
N VAL A 266 32.64 -18.61 -26.91
CA VAL A 266 32.95 -19.09 -28.27
C VAL A 266 34.43 -18.86 -28.54
N SER A 267 35.15 -19.92 -28.89
CA SER A 267 36.56 -19.86 -29.27
C SER A 267 36.68 -19.50 -30.76
N GLN A 268 36.99 -18.23 -31.07
CA GLN A 268 37.24 -17.79 -32.44
C GLN A 268 38.73 -17.93 -32.77
N VAL A 269 39.06 -18.66 -33.84
CA VAL A 269 40.45 -18.83 -34.28
C VAL A 269 40.74 -17.92 -35.48
N VAL A 270 41.80 -17.14 -35.41
CA VAL A 270 42.34 -16.32 -36.51
C VAL A 270 43.68 -16.89 -36.95
N ARG A 271 43.82 -17.15 -38.25
CA ARG A 271 45.02 -17.71 -38.88
C ARG A 271 45.68 -16.72 -39.84
#